data_AF-A0A443ZTV8-F1
#
_entry.id   AF-A0A443ZTV8-F1
#
_cell.length_a   1.000
_cell.length_b   1.000
_cell.length_c   1.000
_cell.angle_alpha   90.00
_cell.angle_beta   90.00
_cell.angle_gamma   90.00
#
_symmetry.space_group_name_H-M   'P 1'
#
loop_
_entity.id
_entity.type
_entity.pdbx_description
1 polymer ?
#
loop_
_entity_poly.entity_id
_entity_poly.type
_entity_poly.pdbx_seq_one_letter_code
_entity_poly.pdbx_strand_id
1 'polypeptide(L)'
;MLKRSTALVVVTMALSACQPKWKPMTEEEARQQREFAEALWAKDSAKYPSLEEWLNDQVSPSRSAEQNVVKLMSQSLERCLNGRADTSPVGCSKRSMPIVDSYYFDHYYTSSKKPPAGYLTVSHAYLKWTSAMEAIALPASRDVVSERALQAREAIQRASFPGL
;
A
#
# COMPACT_ATOMS: atom_id res chain seq x y z
N MET A 1 57.06 21.01 -10.27
CA MET A 1 55.82 20.36 -9.78
C MET A 1 54.92 20.03 -10.97
N LEU A 2 54.99 18.82 -11.52
CA LEU A 2 54.14 18.36 -12.64
C LEU A 2 53.99 16.83 -12.56
N LYS A 3 53.04 16.31 -11.78
CA LYS A 3 52.66 14.88 -11.76
C LYS A 3 51.20 14.64 -11.28
N ARG A 4 50.21 15.42 -11.73
CA ARG A 4 48.80 15.18 -11.36
C ARG A 4 47.78 15.14 -12.51
N SER A 5 48.16 15.36 -13.76
CA SER A 5 47.18 15.52 -14.84
C SER A 5 46.95 14.30 -15.75
N THR A 6 47.68 13.19 -15.58
CA THR A 6 47.52 12.00 -16.45
C THR A 6 46.53 10.97 -15.91
N ALA A 7 46.18 10.99 -14.62
CA ALA A 7 45.25 10.01 -14.05
C ALA A 7 43.77 10.30 -14.39
N LEU A 8 43.41 11.57 -14.68
CA LEU A 8 42.02 11.97 -14.89
C LEU A 8 41.50 11.63 -16.31
N VAL A 9 42.38 11.46 -17.30
CA VAL A 9 42.00 11.19 -18.70
C VAL A 9 41.75 9.70 -18.95
N VAL A 10 42.35 8.81 -18.16
CA VAL A 10 42.19 7.35 -18.34
C VAL A 10 40.87 6.85 -17.75
N VAL A 11 40.34 7.51 -16.70
CA VAL A 11 39.09 7.08 -16.05
C VAL A 11 37.85 7.43 -16.89
N THR A 12 37.89 8.51 -17.68
CA THR A 12 36.75 8.90 -18.54
C THR A 12 36.62 8.05 -19.81
N MET A 13 37.70 7.42 -20.30
CA MET A 13 37.63 6.51 -21.45
C MET A 13 37.09 5.12 -21.11
N ALA A 14 37.14 4.69 -19.83
CA ALA A 14 36.64 3.37 -19.43
C ALA A 14 35.10 3.33 -19.23
N LEU A 15 34.45 4.48 -19.02
CA LEU A 15 33.02 4.55 -18.69
C LEU A 15 32.09 4.69 -19.92
N SER A 16 32.63 4.96 -21.11
CA SER A 16 31.82 5.12 -22.34
C SER A 16 31.58 3.82 -23.11
N ALA A 17 32.23 2.71 -22.73
CA ALA A 17 32.16 1.44 -23.47
C ALA A 17 31.05 0.47 -23.02
N CYS A 18 30.26 0.79 -22.00
CA CYS A 18 29.21 -0.08 -21.45
C CYS A 18 27.82 0.56 -21.49
N GLN A 19 27.44 1.20 -22.60
CA GLN A 19 26.04 1.53 -22.87
C GLN A 19 25.39 0.33 -23.58
N PRO A 20 24.37 -0.33 -22.98
CA PRO A 20 23.67 -1.43 -23.64
C PRO A 20 23.01 -0.91 -24.92
N LYS A 21 23.35 -1.49 -26.07
CA LYS A 21 22.70 -1.20 -27.35
C LYS A 21 21.29 -1.78 -27.32
N TRP A 22 20.30 -0.93 -27.08
CA TRP A 22 18.89 -1.29 -27.22
C TRP A 22 18.59 -1.59 -28.68
N LYS A 23 18.23 -2.85 -28.98
CA LYS A 23 17.77 -3.24 -30.30
C LYS A 23 16.35 -2.66 -30.49
N PRO A 24 16.06 -1.95 -31.59
CA PRO A 24 14.71 -1.44 -31.82
C PRO A 24 13.76 -2.62 -31.96
N MET A 25 12.71 -2.61 -31.14
CA MET A 25 11.67 -3.63 -31.10
C MET A 25 10.81 -3.54 -32.36
N THR A 26 10.53 -4.68 -32.98
CA THR A 26 9.66 -4.72 -34.16
C THR A 26 8.19 -4.54 -33.75
N GLU A 27 7.36 -4.06 -34.68
CA GLU A 27 5.94 -3.79 -34.42
C GLU A 27 5.15 -5.06 -34.03
N GLU A 28 5.58 -6.20 -34.58
CA GLU A 28 5.02 -7.52 -34.28
C GLU A 28 5.39 -7.99 -32.86
N GLU A 29 6.64 -7.79 -32.43
CA GLU A 29 7.08 -8.08 -31.05
C GLU A 29 6.37 -7.16 -30.04
N ALA A 30 6.14 -5.89 -30.40
CA ALA A 30 5.40 -4.95 -29.56
C ALA A 30 3.93 -5.36 -29.40
N ARG A 31 3.31 -5.87 -30.48
CA ARG A 31 1.94 -6.40 -30.43
C ARG A 31 1.84 -7.65 -29.58
N GLN A 32 2.74 -8.61 -29.76
CA GLN A 32 2.78 -9.84 -28.96
C GLN A 32 3.04 -9.56 -27.48
N GLN A 33 3.89 -8.57 -27.16
CA GLN A 33 4.10 -8.14 -25.78
C GLN A 33 2.86 -7.46 -25.18
N ARG A 34 2.10 -6.68 -25.97
CA ARG A 34 0.83 -6.11 -25.52
C ARG A 34 -0.22 -7.18 -25.27
N GLU A 35 -0.41 -8.11 -26.20
CA GLU A 35 -1.37 -9.21 -26.04
C GLU A 35 -1.00 -10.13 -24.87
N PHE A 36 0.29 -10.39 -24.66
CA PHE A 36 0.79 -11.13 -23.50
C PHE A 36 0.57 -10.37 -22.19
N ALA A 37 0.81 -9.05 -22.18
CA ALA A 37 0.56 -8.19 -21.04
C ALA A 37 -0.95 -8.07 -20.72
N GLU A 38 -1.80 -8.01 -21.74
CA GLU A 38 -3.26 -7.98 -21.59
C GLU A 38 -3.81 -9.33 -21.12
N ALA A 39 -3.26 -10.45 -21.60
CA ALA A 39 -3.61 -11.79 -21.12
C ALA A 39 -3.14 -12.04 -19.68
N LEU A 40 -1.95 -11.54 -19.30
CA LEU A 40 -1.48 -11.51 -17.92
C LEU A 40 -2.40 -10.64 -17.05
N TRP A 41 -2.78 -9.47 -17.55
CA TRP A 41 -3.67 -8.54 -16.85
C TRP A 41 -5.09 -9.11 -16.66
N ALA A 42 -5.63 -9.81 -17.65
CA ALA A 42 -6.93 -10.48 -17.58
C ALA A 42 -6.93 -11.69 -16.63
N LYS A 43 -5.81 -12.42 -16.56
CA LYS A 43 -5.61 -13.52 -15.62
C LYS A 43 -5.42 -13.03 -14.19
N ASP A 44 -4.75 -11.90 -14.02
CA ASP A 44 -4.53 -11.29 -12.71
C ASP A 44 -5.78 -10.53 -12.22
N SER A 45 -6.55 -9.89 -13.11
CA SER A 45 -7.82 -9.22 -12.76
C SER A 45 -8.89 -10.19 -12.26
N ALA A 46 -8.91 -11.43 -12.76
CA ALA A 46 -9.72 -12.51 -12.23
C ALA A 46 -9.33 -12.99 -10.82
N LYS A 47 -8.20 -12.51 -10.28
CA LYS A 47 -7.64 -12.88 -8.96
C LYS A 47 -7.74 -11.73 -7.94
N TYR A 48 -8.24 -10.56 -8.33
CA TYR A 48 -8.39 -9.41 -7.43
C TYR A 48 -9.85 -9.21 -7.06
N PRO A 49 -10.21 -9.38 -5.78
CA PRO A 49 -11.57 -9.21 -5.36
C PRO A 49 -12.04 -7.77 -5.61
N SER A 50 -13.27 -7.62 -6.12
CA SER A 50 -13.99 -6.35 -6.16
C SER A 50 -14.12 -5.74 -4.74
N LEU A 51 -14.52 -4.46 -4.64
CA LEU A 51 -14.81 -3.82 -3.35
C LEU A 51 -15.73 -4.68 -2.48
N GLU A 52 -16.78 -5.24 -3.09
CA GLU A 52 -17.78 -6.09 -2.45
C GLU A 52 -17.19 -7.45 -2.03
N GLU A 53 -16.33 -8.05 -2.86
CA GLU A 53 -15.62 -9.29 -2.51
C GLU A 53 -14.58 -9.07 -1.41
N TRP A 54 -13.92 -7.90 -1.36
CA TRP A 54 -13.00 -7.59 -0.27
C TRP A 54 -13.72 -7.33 1.04
N LEU A 55 -14.90 -6.71 1.01
CA LEU A 55 -15.70 -6.46 2.20
C LEU A 55 -16.39 -7.72 2.72
N ASN A 56 -16.81 -8.64 1.83
CA ASN A 56 -17.58 -9.85 2.18
C ASN A 56 -16.89 -10.77 3.19
N ASP A 57 -15.56 -10.85 3.18
CA ASP A 57 -14.80 -11.67 4.14
C ASP A 57 -14.35 -10.91 5.40
N GLN A 58 -14.37 -9.57 5.35
CA GLN A 58 -13.76 -8.72 6.38
C GLN A 58 -14.77 -8.03 7.29
N VAL A 59 -15.99 -7.80 6.80
CA VAL A 59 -17.10 -7.21 7.54
C VAL A 59 -18.06 -8.31 7.99
N SER A 60 -18.48 -8.28 9.25
CA SER A 60 -19.50 -9.20 9.76
C SER A 60 -20.70 -8.43 10.29
N PRO A 61 -21.94 -8.87 9.99
CA PRO A 61 -23.14 -8.27 10.58
C PRO A 61 -23.26 -8.57 12.08
N SER A 62 -22.51 -9.53 12.63
CA SER A 62 -22.47 -9.81 14.07
C SER A 62 -21.47 -8.93 14.84
N ARG A 63 -20.70 -8.09 14.15
CA ARG A 63 -19.73 -7.15 14.73
C ARG A 63 -20.32 -5.74 14.75
N SER A 64 -19.93 -4.94 15.75
CA SER A 64 -20.25 -3.52 15.74
C SER A 64 -19.50 -2.78 14.61
N ALA A 65 -19.91 -1.55 14.29
CA ALA A 65 -19.24 -0.73 13.29
C ALA A 65 -17.77 -0.48 13.68
N GLU A 66 -17.51 -0.21 14.95
CA GLU A 66 -16.16 -0.07 15.55
C GLU A 66 -15.31 -1.30 15.25
N GLN A 67 -15.84 -2.48 15.56
CA GLN A 67 -15.13 -3.75 15.41
C GLN A 67 -14.83 -4.05 13.94
N ASN A 68 -15.75 -3.71 13.04
CA ASN A 68 -15.53 -3.85 11.61
C ASN A 68 -14.45 -2.86 11.12
N VAL A 69 -14.51 -1.59 11.51
CA VAL A 69 -13.47 -0.59 11.18
C VAL A 69 -12.10 -1.05 11.67
N VAL A 70 -11.98 -1.46 12.95
CA VAL A 70 -10.73 -1.93 13.55
C VAL A 70 -10.18 -3.15 12.81
N LYS A 71 -11.05 -4.09 12.43
CA LYS A 71 -10.66 -5.26 11.64
C LYS A 71 -10.13 -4.86 10.25
N LEU A 72 -10.83 -3.98 9.55
CA LEU A 72 -10.46 -3.51 8.21
C LEU A 72 -9.11 -2.77 8.24
N MET A 73 -8.89 -1.89 9.23
CA MET A 73 -7.59 -1.21 9.43
C MET A 73 -6.46 -2.22 9.70
N SER A 74 -6.70 -3.16 10.61
CA SER A 74 -5.70 -4.19 10.97
C SER A 74 -5.29 -5.02 9.75
N GLN A 75 -6.26 -5.55 9.00
CA GLN A 75 -5.99 -6.46 7.90
C GLN A 75 -5.40 -5.75 6.68
N SER A 76 -5.86 -4.55 6.36
CA SER A 76 -5.27 -3.76 5.27
C SER A 76 -3.81 -3.41 5.56
N LEU A 77 -3.50 -3.00 6.80
CA LEU A 77 -2.13 -2.71 7.22
C LEU A 77 -1.25 -3.95 7.12
N GLU A 78 -1.67 -5.08 7.70
CA GLU A 78 -0.90 -6.32 7.63
C GLU A 78 -0.72 -6.81 6.19
N ARG A 79 -1.72 -6.64 5.34
CA ARG A 79 -1.63 -7.01 3.92
C ARG A 79 -0.61 -6.15 3.18
N CYS A 80 -0.58 -4.84 3.41
CA CYS A 80 0.34 -3.96 2.71
C CYS A 80 1.78 -4.03 3.24
N LEU A 81 1.97 -4.44 4.49
CA LEU A 81 3.28 -4.70 5.08
C LEU A 81 3.82 -6.09 4.73
N ASN A 82 2.95 -7.08 4.65
CA ASN A 82 3.30 -8.40 4.15
C ASN A 82 3.50 -8.30 2.64
N GLY A 83 4.76 -8.11 2.22
CA GLY A 83 5.18 -8.08 0.81
C GLY A 83 4.91 -9.36 -0.01
N ARG A 84 4.03 -10.25 0.49
CA ARG A 84 3.43 -11.39 -0.21
C ARG A 84 2.06 -11.07 -0.82
N ALA A 85 1.48 -9.90 -0.58
CA ALA A 85 0.30 -9.46 -1.32
C ALA A 85 0.69 -9.14 -2.77
N ASP A 86 -0.03 -9.69 -3.73
CA ASP A 86 0.16 -9.67 -5.20
C ASP A 86 0.31 -8.27 -5.88
N THR A 87 0.54 -7.18 -5.14
CA THR A 87 0.83 -5.83 -5.65
C THR A 87 1.97 -5.20 -4.85
N SER A 88 2.70 -4.26 -5.45
CA SER A 88 3.70 -3.48 -4.69
C SER A 88 3.05 -2.85 -3.44
N PRO A 89 3.77 -2.67 -2.33
CA PRO A 89 3.21 -2.07 -1.11
C PRO A 89 2.46 -0.77 -1.38
N VAL A 90 2.98 0.06 -2.30
CA VAL A 90 2.36 1.29 -2.81
C VAL A 90 0.96 1.03 -3.41
N GLY A 91 0.85 0.03 -4.29
CA GLY A 91 -0.42 -0.34 -4.93
C GLY A 91 -1.44 -0.90 -3.94
N CYS A 92 -0.97 -1.68 -2.96
CA CYS A 92 -1.81 -2.16 -1.86
C CYS A 92 -2.39 -0.99 -1.05
N SER A 93 -1.55 -0.01 -0.71
CA SER A 93 -1.99 1.15 0.06
C SER A 93 -3.05 1.96 -0.67
N LYS A 94 -2.78 2.34 -1.93
CA LYS A 94 -3.71 3.11 -2.77
C LYS A 94 -5.07 2.43 -2.96
N ARG A 95 -5.12 1.10 -2.97
CA ARG A 95 -6.37 0.33 -3.06
C ARG A 95 -7.08 0.22 -1.72
N SER A 96 -6.35 0.09 -0.61
CA SER A 96 -6.95 -0.14 0.71
C SER A 96 -7.55 1.13 1.32
N MET A 97 -6.90 2.29 1.11
CA MET A 97 -7.39 3.60 1.58
C MET A 97 -8.86 3.86 1.26
N PRO A 98 -9.28 3.91 -0.02
CA PRO A 98 -10.67 4.24 -0.36
C PRO A 98 -11.68 3.27 0.26
N ILE A 99 -11.32 1.99 0.45
CA ILE A 99 -12.25 1.01 1.00
C ILE A 99 -12.49 1.23 2.50
N VAL A 100 -11.40 1.40 3.26
CA VAL A 100 -11.50 1.64 4.70
C VAL A 100 -12.12 3.02 4.96
N ASP A 101 -11.75 4.03 4.18
CA ASP A 101 -12.30 5.38 4.27
C ASP A 101 -13.82 5.35 4.05
N SER A 102 -14.30 4.73 2.98
CA SER A 102 -15.75 4.59 2.73
C SER A 102 -16.46 3.94 3.90
N TYR A 103 -15.99 2.78 4.37
CA TYR A 103 -16.65 2.10 5.50
C TYR A 103 -16.61 2.93 6.79
N TYR A 104 -15.47 3.56 7.09
CA TYR A 104 -15.31 4.42 8.27
C TYR A 104 -16.26 5.62 8.21
N PHE A 105 -16.33 6.33 7.08
CA PHE A 105 -17.17 7.51 6.98
C PHE A 105 -18.65 7.17 6.94
N ASP A 106 -19.05 6.11 6.25
CA ASP A 106 -20.45 5.71 6.10
C ASP A 106 -21.05 5.13 7.39
N HIS A 107 -20.26 4.37 8.15
CA HIS A 107 -20.78 3.62 9.30
C HIS A 107 -20.34 4.15 10.65
N TYR A 108 -19.19 4.83 10.73
CA TYR A 108 -18.60 5.23 12.00
C TYR A 108 -18.60 6.74 12.23
N TYR A 109 -18.28 7.52 11.21
CA TYR A 109 -18.20 8.98 11.33
C TYR A 109 -19.56 9.67 11.20
N THR A 110 -20.39 9.25 10.24
CA THR A 110 -21.65 9.96 9.90
C THR A 110 -22.89 9.42 10.61
N SER A 111 -22.80 8.27 11.27
CA SER A 111 -23.98 7.52 11.73
C SER A 111 -24.57 7.99 13.07
N SER A 112 -23.94 8.91 13.82
CA SER A 112 -24.42 9.23 15.17
C SER A 112 -24.43 10.72 15.56
N LYS A 113 -25.57 11.17 16.12
CA LYS A 113 -25.71 12.43 16.87
C LYS A 113 -24.94 12.42 18.21
N LYS A 114 -24.50 11.25 18.69
CA LYS A 114 -23.65 11.06 19.88
C LYS A 114 -22.56 10.03 19.56
N PRO A 115 -21.28 10.43 19.46
CA PRO A 115 -20.22 9.51 19.09
C PRO A 115 -20.25 8.23 19.95
N PRO A 116 -20.15 7.04 19.34
CA PRO A 116 -20.20 5.78 20.08
C PRO A 116 -19.08 5.67 21.12
N ALA A 117 -19.24 4.77 22.08
CA ALA A 117 -18.17 4.45 23.02
C ALA A 117 -16.93 4.04 22.21
N GLY A 118 -15.80 4.69 22.48
CA GLY A 118 -14.58 4.44 21.72
C GLY A 118 -14.39 5.25 20.45
N TYR A 119 -15.28 6.21 20.14
CA TYR A 119 -15.09 7.18 19.05
C TYR A 119 -13.66 7.71 18.99
N LEU A 120 -13.19 8.33 20.08
CA LEU A 120 -11.85 8.90 20.14
C LEU A 120 -10.74 7.87 19.90
N THR A 121 -10.91 6.65 20.42
CA THR A 121 -9.91 5.59 20.32
C THR A 121 -9.80 5.04 18.90
N VAL A 122 -10.94 4.75 18.26
CA VAL A 122 -10.97 4.27 16.86
C VAL A 122 -10.58 5.39 15.90
N SER A 123 -11.01 6.64 16.12
CA SER A 123 -10.61 7.78 15.29
C SER A 123 -9.10 8.04 15.40
N HIS A 124 -8.51 7.88 16.59
CA HIS A 124 -7.06 7.92 16.74
C HIS A 124 -6.38 6.76 16.00
N ALA A 125 -6.89 5.54 16.12
CA ALA A 125 -6.36 4.40 15.37
C ALA A 125 -6.44 4.63 13.85
N TYR A 126 -7.53 5.20 13.36
CA TYR A 126 -7.72 5.58 11.96
C TYR A 126 -6.67 6.59 11.50
N LEU A 127 -6.44 7.67 12.26
CA LEU A 127 -5.42 8.66 11.93
C LEU A 127 -4.01 8.05 11.84
N LYS A 128 -3.66 7.14 12.76
CA LYS A 128 -2.37 6.45 12.74
C LYS A 128 -2.26 5.49 11.57
N TRP A 129 -3.35 4.76 11.28
CA TRP A 129 -3.44 3.88 10.14
C TRP A 129 -3.26 4.65 8.82
N THR A 130 -4.00 5.75 8.60
CA THR A 130 -3.88 6.59 7.40
C THR A 130 -2.44 7.08 7.22
N SER A 131 -1.79 7.55 8.29
CA SER A 131 -0.40 8.00 8.24
C SER A 131 0.58 6.90 7.80
N ALA A 132 0.36 5.66 8.25
CA ALA A 132 1.15 4.50 7.82
C ALA A 132 0.90 4.15 6.36
N MET A 133 -0.37 4.16 5.93
CA MET A 133 -0.76 3.88 4.54
C MET A 133 -0.19 4.93 3.57
N GLU A 134 -0.22 6.20 3.94
CA GLU A 134 0.41 7.28 3.16
C GLU A 134 1.92 7.09 3.02
N ALA A 135 2.62 6.72 4.11
CA ALA A 135 4.06 6.44 4.03
C ALA A 135 4.39 5.26 3.11
N ILE A 136 3.54 4.24 3.11
CA ILE A 136 3.64 3.11 2.18
C ILE A 136 3.38 3.57 0.74
N ALA A 137 2.41 4.47 0.51
CA ALA A 137 2.04 4.96 -0.82
C ALA A 137 3.03 5.98 -1.42
N LEU A 138 3.70 6.77 -0.58
CA LEU A 138 4.60 7.86 -0.96
C LEU A 138 6.08 7.47 -0.92
N PRO A 139 6.41 6.29 -1.46
CA PRO A 139 7.61 5.47 -1.18
C PRO A 139 8.58 6.05 -0.13
N ALA A 140 8.12 6.17 1.13
CA ALA A 140 8.96 6.66 2.21
C ALA A 140 10.11 5.68 2.50
N SER A 141 11.12 6.12 3.26
CA SER A 141 12.18 5.21 3.70
C SER A 141 11.60 4.05 4.53
N ARG A 142 12.29 2.90 4.50
CA ARG A 142 11.84 1.70 5.26
C ARG A 142 11.70 1.98 6.76
N ASP A 143 12.55 2.84 7.32
CA ASP A 143 12.50 3.21 8.73
C ASP A 143 11.22 3.99 9.05
N VAL A 144 10.87 4.96 8.21
CA VAL A 144 9.63 5.75 8.35
C VAL A 144 8.39 4.87 8.23
N VAL A 145 8.38 3.94 7.26
CA VAL A 145 7.28 2.97 7.11
C VAL A 145 7.17 2.08 8.36
N SER A 146 8.29 1.58 8.87
CA SER A 146 8.32 0.69 10.04
C SER A 146 7.85 1.39 11.31
N GLU A 147 8.29 2.62 11.55
CA GLU A 147 7.87 3.44 12.69
C GLU A 147 6.36 3.70 12.66
N ARG A 148 5.84 4.15 11.52
CA ARG A 148 4.40 4.45 11.39
C ARG A 148 3.54 3.20 11.46
N ALA A 149 4.00 2.10 10.88
CA ALA A 149 3.34 0.80 11.01
C ALA A 149 3.26 0.34 12.48
N LEU A 150 4.33 0.52 13.26
CA LEU A 150 4.30 0.22 14.69
C LEU A 150 3.28 1.09 15.43
N GLN A 151 3.31 2.41 15.22
CA GLN A 151 2.34 3.33 15.83
C GLN A 151 0.89 2.97 15.47
N ALA A 152 0.64 2.61 14.21
CA ALA A 152 -0.67 2.18 13.74
C ALA A 152 -1.11 0.87 14.41
N ARG A 153 -0.24 -0.14 14.47
CA ARG A 153 -0.53 -1.43 15.14
C ARG A 153 -0.90 -1.24 16.61
N GLU A 154 -0.13 -0.44 17.35
CA GLU A 154 -0.42 -0.15 18.75
C GLU A 154 -1.77 0.57 18.92
N ALA A 155 -2.05 1.56 18.08
CA ALA A 155 -3.32 2.30 18.16
C ALA A 155 -4.52 1.40 17.81
N ILE A 156 -4.41 0.56 16.78
CA ILE A 156 -5.41 -0.44 16.39
C ILE A 156 -5.62 -1.45 17.53
N GLN A 157 -4.56 -1.92 18.17
CA GLN A 157 -4.66 -2.84 19.30
C GLN A 157 -5.38 -2.20 20.49
N ARG A 158 -5.11 -0.93 20.80
CA ARG A 158 -5.83 -0.18 21.84
C ARG A 158 -7.31 -0.03 21.48
N ALA A 159 -7.64 0.17 20.20
CA ALA A 159 -9.01 0.23 19.71
C ALA A 159 -9.70 -1.15 19.66
N SER A 160 -8.95 -2.25 19.81
CA SER A 160 -9.48 -3.63 19.78
C SER A 160 -9.94 -4.15 21.15
N PHE A 161 -9.83 -3.36 22.22
CA PHE A 161 -10.16 -3.81 23.57
C PHE A 161 -11.66 -4.10 23.73
N PRO A 162 -12.04 -5.22 24.40
CA PRO A 162 -13.45 -5.47 24.70
C PRO A 162 -13.92 -4.47 25.76
N GLY A 163 -14.96 -3.70 25.46
CA GLY A 163 -15.50 -2.69 26.38
C GLY A 163 -15.26 -1.24 25.96
N LEU A 164 -14.74 -1.01 24.74
CA LEU A 164 -15.40 -0.06 23.86
C LEU A 164 -16.74 -0.65 23.41
#